data_AF-A0A3N5ZE84-F1
#
_entry.id   AF-A0A3N5ZE84-F1
#
_cell.length_a   1.000
_cell.length_b   1.000
_cell.length_c   1.000
_cell.angle_alpha   90.00
_cell.angle_beta   90.00
_cell.angle_gamma   90.00
#
_symmetry.space_group_name_H-M   'P 1'
#
loop_
_entity.id
_entity.type
_entity.pdbx_description
1 polymer ?
#
loop_
_entity_poly.entity_id
_entity_poly.type
_entity_poly.pdbx_seq_one_letter_code
_entity_poly.pdbx_strand_id
1 'polypeptide(L)'
;MKIEDLHAIREIVRTLVAVIEEKDEFLRGHAERVALTCMDFSRKLGLTQKEIETIYLAGLLHDIGMVYIPMGILHNPGPLNADEMAVVKQHPMVAQKILSHIQVLSDTLPIILHHHEACDGSGYPDGLKQDEIPIGAKVLSLADQYHALMSARPHRPAFSLEKTIELMLRQKEKFDGSLFKEFLNFIQMTAKATPDSSKEKLSRNAVLNIAKEIVEKIRKEEIDIPVMPKIFKDVQDIIDSPTATQDDLVRVIEKDVVISVRLIASANSPFYRGNSLIRSVKEAIPRLGVQEVKDVVFAIAGKRLYRIENDMLKMLFEKIWQHSLACAYCAKILAKKLEWKNPENYFTIGLSHDIGKVMFLRFVSTTEFMQKIQNVSDIIGYLEEINITLSGVILRHWRLSRDFIRAITFQEGATFDKFTSKAVLILHVANHLADNIGYGIGNDPKELTSLKAIPLLHIGPELLRTVGEEVKTVMQSVANNF
;
A
#
# COMPACT_ATOMS: atom_id res chain seq x y z
N MET A 1 -14.19 -20.05 -19.07
CA MET A 1 -12.94 -19.30 -19.27
C MET A 1 -11.85 -20.03 -18.50
N LYS A 2 -10.68 -20.32 -19.09
CA LYS A 2 -9.61 -21.01 -18.36
C LYS A 2 -9.00 -20.05 -17.32
N ILE A 3 -8.44 -20.57 -16.22
CA ILE A 3 -7.84 -19.75 -15.14
C ILE A 3 -6.71 -18.85 -15.68
N GLU A 4 -6.00 -19.30 -16.72
CA GLU A 4 -4.93 -18.54 -17.38
C GLU A 4 -5.46 -17.29 -18.10
N ASP A 5 -6.66 -17.35 -18.68
CA ASP A 5 -7.29 -16.22 -19.37
C ASP A 5 -7.66 -15.12 -18.36
N LEU A 6 -8.16 -15.49 -17.17
CA LEU A 6 -8.52 -14.56 -16.08
C LEU A 6 -7.32 -13.76 -15.55
N HIS A 7 -6.12 -14.36 -15.54
CA HIS A 7 -4.90 -13.70 -15.10
C HIS A 7 -4.44 -12.64 -16.11
N ALA A 8 -4.38 -13.02 -17.40
CA ALA A 8 -4.01 -12.11 -18.48
C ALA A 8 -4.94 -10.89 -18.53
N ILE A 9 -6.24 -11.10 -18.35
CA ILE A 9 -7.25 -10.03 -18.35
C ILE A 9 -7.01 -9.04 -17.20
N ARG A 10 -6.70 -9.54 -16.00
CA ARG A 10 -6.40 -8.68 -14.84
C ARG A 10 -5.15 -7.84 -15.04
N GLU A 11 -4.09 -8.41 -15.62
CA GLU A 11 -2.86 -7.67 -15.92
C GLU A 11 -3.09 -6.59 -16.99
N ILE A 12 -3.88 -6.90 -18.02
CA ILE A 12 -4.27 -5.92 -19.05
C ILE A 12 -5.08 -4.79 -18.41
N VAL A 13 -6.10 -5.11 -17.61
CA VAL A 13 -6.95 -4.11 -16.93
C VAL A 13 -6.10 -3.23 -16.02
N ARG A 14 -5.21 -3.81 -15.20
CA ARG A 14 -4.30 -3.05 -14.33
C ARG A 14 -3.39 -2.12 -15.10
N THR A 15 -2.82 -2.60 -16.20
CA THR A 15 -1.95 -1.80 -17.06
C THR A 15 -2.71 -0.62 -17.64
N LEU A 16 -3.95 -0.84 -18.12
CA LEU A 16 -4.80 0.22 -18.66
C LEU A 16 -5.18 1.25 -17.60
N VAL A 17 -5.55 0.81 -16.39
CA VAL A 17 -5.84 1.70 -15.26
C VAL A 17 -4.61 2.55 -14.91
N ALA A 18 -3.43 1.92 -14.78
CA ALA A 18 -2.19 2.62 -14.47
C ALA A 18 -1.83 3.70 -15.51
N VAL A 19 -2.08 3.44 -16.81
CA VAL A 19 -1.86 4.43 -17.88
C VAL A 19 -2.72 5.68 -17.70
N ILE A 20 -3.97 5.53 -17.27
CA ILE A 20 -4.88 6.66 -17.00
C ILE A 20 -4.40 7.42 -15.77
N GLU A 21 -4.05 6.70 -14.70
CA GLU A 21 -3.61 7.27 -13.43
C GLU A 21 -2.28 8.03 -13.52
N GLU A 22 -1.43 7.69 -14.48
CA GLU A 22 -0.21 8.46 -14.78
C GLU A 22 -0.49 9.74 -15.55
N LYS A 23 -1.64 9.84 -16.23
CA LYS A 23 -2.02 11.04 -16.96
C LYS A 23 -2.46 12.17 -16.04
N ASP A 24 -3.22 11.85 -14.99
CA ASP A 24 -3.73 12.82 -14.04
C ASP A 24 -3.73 12.24 -12.61
N GLU A 25 -3.05 12.94 -11.71
CA GLU A 25 -2.93 12.58 -10.29
C GLU A 25 -4.31 12.51 -9.59
N PHE A 26 -5.32 13.23 -10.08
CA PHE A 26 -6.69 13.19 -9.55
C PHE A 26 -7.44 11.90 -9.92
N LEU A 27 -7.02 11.19 -10.97
CA LEU A 27 -7.62 9.91 -11.39
C LEU A 27 -7.08 8.73 -10.56
N ARG A 28 -5.99 8.91 -9.79
CA ARG A 28 -5.40 7.88 -8.94
C ARG A 28 -6.39 7.34 -7.90
N GLY A 29 -6.70 6.05 -8.01
CA GLY A 29 -7.64 5.33 -7.17
C GLY A 29 -9.11 5.73 -7.36
N HIS A 30 -9.45 6.66 -8.27
CA HIS A 30 -10.85 7.02 -8.57
C HIS A 30 -11.59 5.83 -9.18
N ALA A 31 -11.03 5.27 -10.25
CA ALA A 31 -11.58 4.12 -10.94
C ALA A 31 -11.81 2.93 -9.99
N GLU A 32 -10.89 2.67 -9.07
CA GLU A 32 -11.04 1.60 -8.07
C GLU A 32 -12.19 1.87 -7.10
N ARG A 33 -12.31 3.08 -6.56
CA ARG A 33 -13.41 3.46 -5.65
C ARG A 33 -14.77 3.35 -6.34
N VAL A 34 -14.86 3.83 -7.58
CA VAL A 34 -16.07 3.73 -8.42
C VAL A 34 -16.41 2.26 -8.66
N ALA A 35 -15.46 1.45 -9.11
CA ALA A 35 -15.66 0.03 -9.39
C ALA A 35 -16.14 -0.76 -8.16
N LEU A 36 -15.51 -0.55 -7.00
CA LEU A 36 -15.91 -1.21 -5.75
C LEU A 36 -17.33 -0.80 -5.32
N THR A 37 -17.65 0.49 -5.46
CA THR A 37 -19.01 0.99 -5.15
C THR A 37 -20.05 0.39 -6.10
N CYS A 38 -19.74 0.30 -7.39
CA CYS A 38 -20.61 -0.34 -8.36
C CYS A 38 -20.82 -1.82 -8.03
N MET A 39 -19.76 -2.53 -7.66
CA MET A 39 -19.82 -3.95 -7.29
C MET A 39 -20.71 -4.16 -6.06
N ASP A 40 -20.50 -3.40 -4.98
CA ASP A 40 -21.25 -3.55 -3.74
C ASP A 40 -22.71 -3.12 -3.90
N PHE A 41 -22.97 -2.05 -4.66
CA PHE A 41 -24.33 -1.65 -4.98
C PHE A 41 -25.03 -2.67 -5.89
N SER A 42 -24.33 -3.26 -6.86
CA SER A 42 -24.88 -4.32 -7.71
C SER A 42 -25.25 -5.59 -6.92
N ARG A 43 -24.45 -5.95 -5.91
CA ARG A 43 -24.82 -6.99 -4.92
C ARG A 43 -26.08 -6.59 -4.14
N LYS A 44 -26.14 -5.32 -3.73
CA LYS A 44 -27.33 -4.57 -3.27
C LYS A 44 -28.61 -5.00 -4.00
N LEU A 45 -28.55 -4.78 -5.31
CA LEU A 45 -29.64 -4.96 -6.25
C LEU A 45 -29.97 -6.43 -6.57
N GLY A 46 -29.18 -7.39 -6.06
CA GLY A 46 -29.37 -8.81 -6.36
C GLY A 46 -28.98 -9.20 -7.79
N LEU A 47 -28.11 -8.43 -8.45
CA LEU A 47 -27.61 -8.76 -9.78
C LEU A 47 -26.79 -10.06 -9.75
N THR A 48 -26.73 -10.74 -10.88
CA THR A 48 -25.96 -11.99 -11.01
C THR A 48 -24.46 -11.71 -10.90
N GLN A 49 -23.69 -12.72 -10.49
CA GLN A 49 -22.23 -12.60 -10.38
C GLN A 49 -21.57 -12.15 -11.70
N LYS A 50 -22.09 -12.62 -12.85
CA LYS A 50 -21.61 -12.18 -14.17
C LYS A 50 -21.85 -10.69 -14.39
N GLU A 51 -23.06 -10.19 -14.11
CA GLU A 51 -23.38 -8.77 -14.25
C GLU A 51 -22.53 -7.91 -13.31
N ILE A 52 -22.35 -8.34 -12.06
CA ILE A 52 -21.49 -7.66 -11.08
C ILE A 52 -20.05 -7.55 -11.59
N GLU A 53 -19.48 -8.63 -12.13
CA GLU A 53 -18.13 -8.63 -12.70
C GLU A 53 -18.00 -7.70 -13.91
N THR A 54 -18.99 -7.72 -14.81
CA THR A 54 -19.05 -6.82 -15.97
C THR A 54 -19.13 -5.36 -15.53
N ILE A 55 -19.99 -5.03 -14.56
CA ILE A 55 -20.14 -3.67 -14.02
C ILE A 55 -18.86 -3.22 -13.30
N TYR A 56 -18.23 -4.11 -12.53
CA TYR A 56 -16.96 -3.83 -11.85
C TYR A 56 -15.84 -3.50 -12.85
N LEU A 57 -15.69 -4.30 -13.92
CA LEU A 57 -14.72 -4.05 -14.98
C LEU A 57 -15.03 -2.75 -15.74
N ALA A 58 -16.30 -2.46 -15.98
CA ALA A 58 -16.71 -1.18 -16.57
C ALA A 58 -16.31 0.00 -15.68
N GLY A 59 -16.54 -0.09 -14.36
CA GLY A 59 -16.12 0.94 -13.41
C GLY A 59 -14.61 1.17 -13.37
N LEU A 60 -13.79 0.13 -13.53
CA LEU A 60 -12.34 0.28 -13.60
C LEU A 60 -11.88 1.00 -14.87
N LEU A 61 -12.59 0.81 -15.99
CA LEU A 61 -12.12 1.21 -17.31
C LEU A 61 -12.88 2.38 -17.92
N HIS A 62 -13.92 2.90 -17.26
CA HIS A 62 -14.82 3.92 -17.84
C HIS A 62 -14.09 5.16 -18.36
N ASP A 63 -13.06 5.59 -17.64
CA ASP A 63 -12.28 6.79 -17.96
C ASP A 63 -11.07 6.55 -18.88
N ILE A 64 -10.86 5.35 -19.45
CA ILE A 64 -9.69 5.10 -20.33
C ILE A 64 -9.65 6.05 -21.54
N GLY A 65 -10.81 6.54 -21.99
CA GLY A 65 -10.88 7.51 -23.06
C GLY A 65 -10.36 8.90 -22.68
N MET A 66 -10.17 9.21 -21.40
CA MET A 66 -9.57 10.48 -20.96
C MET A 66 -8.14 10.64 -21.48
N VAL A 67 -7.48 9.57 -21.92
CA VAL A 67 -6.19 9.63 -22.63
C VAL A 67 -6.23 10.53 -23.88
N TYR A 68 -7.40 10.76 -24.47
CA TYR A 68 -7.60 11.66 -25.60
C TYR A 68 -7.71 13.15 -25.21
N ILE A 69 -8.08 13.48 -23.97
CA ILE A 69 -8.36 14.85 -23.56
C ILE A 69 -7.02 15.61 -23.32
N PRO A 70 -6.80 16.80 -23.91
CA PRO A 70 -5.61 17.61 -23.65
C PRO A 70 -5.47 18.01 -22.17
N MET A 71 -4.24 18.03 -21.66
CA MET A 71 -3.95 18.38 -20.25
C MET A 71 -4.45 19.78 -19.86
N GLY A 72 -4.38 20.76 -20.77
CA GLY A 72 -4.89 22.11 -20.52
C GLY A 72 -6.40 22.14 -20.24
N ILE A 73 -7.16 21.19 -20.80
CA ILE A 73 -8.61 21.05 -20.55
C ILE A 73 -8.85 20.29 -19.23
N LEU A 74 -8.13 19.19 -19.00
CA LEU A 74 -8.24 18.42 -17.74
C LEU A 74 -7.91 19.26 -16.50
N HIS A 75 -6.88 20.10 -16.59
CA HIS A 75 -6.39 20.93 -15.48
C HIS A 75 -6.96 22.35 -15.48
N ASN A 76 -8.03 22.64 -16.24
CA ASN A 76 -8.61 23.98 -16.27
C ASN A 76 -9.12 24.36 -14.85
N PRO A 77 -8.61 25.46 -14.24
CA PRO A 77 -9.03 25.92 -12.92
C PRO A 77 -10.41 26.62 -12.93
N GLY A 78 -10.95 26.93 -14.11
CA GLY A 78 -12.26 27.54 -14.32
C GLY A 78 -13.30 26.57 -14.91
N PRO A 79 -14.55 27.04 -15.12
CA PRO A 79 -15.54 26.26 -15.84
C PRO A 79 -15.09 26.04 -17.29
N LEU A 80 -15.30 24.82 -17.80
CA LEU A 80 -15.04 24.50 -19.20
C LEU A 80 -16.02 25.24 -20.11
N ASN A 81 -15.51 25.80 -21.21
CA ASN A 81 -16.35 26.35 -22.26
C ASN A 81 -17.02 25.24 -23.09
N ALA A 82 -17.91 25.63 -24.02
CA ALA A 82 -18.68 24.66 -24.81
C ALA A 82 -17.80 23.75 -25.68
N ASP A 83 -16.72 24.28 -26.26
CA ASP A 83 -15.80 23.53 -27.12
C ASP A 83 -14.95 22.56 -26.28
N GLU A 84 -14.45 23.01 -25.13
CA GLU A 84 -13.73 22.18 -24.18
C GLU A 84 -14.59 21.04 -23.64
N MET A 85 -15.85 21.34 -23.31
CA MET A 85 -16.81 20.33 -22.87
C MET A 85 -17.12 19.32 -23.99
N ALA A 86 -17.21 19.78 -25.25
CA ALA A 86 -17.42 18.89 -26.39
C ALA A 86 -16.26 17.89 -26.55
N VAL A 87 -15.01 18.30 -26.25
CA VAL A 87 -13.85 17.39 -26.22
C VAL A 87 -13.94 16.40 -25.07
N VAL A 88 -14.29 16.84 -23.86
CA VAL A 88 -14.46 15.94 -22.70
C VAL A 88 -15.53 14.89 -22.97
N LYS A 89 -16.65 15.27 -23.59
CA LYS A 89 -17.75 14.35 -23.93
C LYS A 89 -17.38 13.23 -24.91
N GLN A 90 -16.21 13.29 -25.55
CA GLN A 90 -15.73 12.22 -26.43
C GLN A 90 -15.16 11.01 -25.68
N HIS A 91 -14.81 11.15 -24.39
CA HIS A 91 -14.09 10.06 -23.71
C HIS A 91 -14.85 8.72 -23.63
N PRO A 92 -16.19 8.63 -23.51
CA PRO A 92 -16.85 7.32 -23.52
C PRO A 92 -16.72 6.62 -24.87
N MET A 93 -16.80 7.38 -25.97
CA MET A 93 -16.63 6.86 -27.35
C MET A 93 -15.19 6.42 -27.60
N VAL A 94 -14.22 7.21 -27.13
CA VAL A 94 -12.79 6.84 -27.20
C VAL A 94 -12.52 5.60 -26.35
N ALA A 95 -13.10 5.52 -25.15
CA ALA A 95 -12.96 4.37 -24.26
C ALA A 95 -13.48 3.09 -24.92
N GLN A 96 -14.69 3.15 -25.49
CA GLN A 96 -15.25 2.05 -26.25
C GLN A 96 -14.33 1.65 -27.41
N LYS A 97 -13.83 2.62 -28.20
CA LYS A 97 -12.93 2.35 -29.32
C LYS A 97 -11.65 1.62 -28.88
N ILE A 98 -10.98 2.11 -27.84
CA ILE A 98 -9.76 1.47 -27.29
C ILE A 98 -10.05 0.04 -26.83
N LEU A 99 -11.13 -0.16 -26.07
CA LEU A 99 -11.44 -1.43 -25.43
C LEU A 99 -12.09 -2.45 -26.39
N SER A 100 -12.65 -2.00 -27.52
CA SER A 100 -13.28 -2.86 -28.53
C SER A 100 -12.34 -3.92 -29.13
N HIS A 101 -11.04 -3.68 -29.05
CA HIS A 101 -10.00 -4.62 -29.47
C HIS A 101 -9.80 -5.80 -28.50
N ILE A 102 -10.39 -5.75 -27.30
CA ILE A 102 -10.25 -6.77 -26.26
C ILE A 102 -11.58 -7.53 -26.16
N GLN A 103 -11.67 -8.66 -26.85
CA GLN A 103 -12.92 -9.41 -27.03
C GLN A 103 -13.63 -9.76 -25.70
N VAL A 104 -12.89 -10.06 -24.64
CA VAL A 104 -13.48 -10.40 -23.34
C VAL A 104 -14.19 -9.23 -22.66
N LEU A 105 -13.91 -7.99 -23.07
CA LEU A 105 -14.55 -6.79 -22.56
C LEU A 105 -15.81 -6.42 -23.34
N SER A 106 -16.25 -7.24 -24.31
CA SER A 106 -17.43 -6.94 -25.14
C SER A 106 -18.66 -6.55 -24.33
N ASP A 107 -18.90 -7.27 -23.23
CA ASP A 107 -20.08 -7.08 -22.38
C ASP A 107 -19.98 -5.78 -21.54
N THR A 108 -18.78 -5.21 -21.36
CA THR A 108 -18.56 -3.97 -20.60
C THR A 108 -18.72 -2.73 -21.48
N LEU A 109 -18.53 -2.85 -22.80
CA LEU A 109 -18.53 -1.73 -23.74
C LEU A 109 -19.83 -0.90 -23.72
N PRO A 110 -21.04 -1.49 -23.69
CA PRO A 110 -22.27 -0.69 -23.62
C PRO A 110 -22.39 0.09 -22.30
N ILE A 111 -21.87 -0.47 -21.20
CA ILE A 111 -21.86 0.20 -19.89
C ILE A 111 -20.93 1.42 -19.95
N ILE A 112 -19.72 1.24 -20.47
CA ILE A 112 -18.71 2.29 -20.60
C ILE A 112 -19.18 3.38 -21.58
N LEU A 113 -19.77 3.03 -22.72
CA LEU A 113 -20.21 4.02 -23.69
C LEU A 113 -21.33 4.92 -23.12
N HIS A 114 -22.24 4.36 -22.32
CA HIS A 114 -23.48 5.03 -21.92
C HIS A 114 -23.51 5.51 -20.47
N HIS A 115 -22.40 5.46 -19.73
CA HIS A 115 -22.38 5.85 -18.31
C HIS A 115 -22.67 7.35 -18.05
N HIS A 116 -22.59 8.19 -19.08
CA HIS A 116 -22.99 9.60 -19.05
C HIS A 116 -24.35 9.88 -19.71
N GLU A 117 -25.09 8.84 -20.08
CA GLU A 117 -26.50 8.99 -20.42
C GLU A 117 -27.31 9.39 -19.18
N ALA A 118 -28.37 10.16 -19.40
CA ALA A 118 -29.24 10.65 -18.34
C ALA A 118 -30.65 10.18 -18.60
N CYS A 119 -31.35 9.72 -17.57
CA CYS A 119 -32.68 9.11 -17.72
C CYS A 119 -33.75 10.08 -18.25
N ASP A 120 -33.51 11.40 -18.20
CA ASP A 120 -34.31 12.45 -18.84
C ASP A 120 -33.99 12.70 -20.33
N GLY A 121 -32.94 12.05 -20.85
CA GLY A 121 -32.45 12.18 -22.23
C GLY A 121 -31.52 13.37 -22.46
N SER A 122 -31.07 14.05 -21.40
CA SER A 122 -30.10 15.16 -21.49
C SER A 122 -28.64 14.70 -21.57
N GLY A 123 -28.41 13.38 -21.49
CA GLY A 123 -27.10 12.75 -21.49
C GLY A 123 -26.46 12.64 -22.87
N TYR A 124 -25.35 11.90 -22.91
CA TYR A 124 -24.55 11.69 -24.12
C TYR A 124 -23.88 10.30 -24.07
N PRO A 125 -23.48 9.71 -25.20
CA PRO A 125 -23.45 10.27 -26.57
C PRO A 125 -24.76 10.21 -27.36
N ASP A 126 -25.66 9.30 -27.06
CA ASP A 126 -26.82 8.94 -27.89
C ASP A 126 -28.15 9.53 -27.40
N GLY A 127 -28.18 10.08 -26.18
CA GLY A 127 -29.38 10.74 -25.62
C GLY A 127 -30.46 9.76 -25.18
N LEU A 128 -30.04 8.57 -24.73
CA LEU A 128 -30.90 7.47 -24.30
C LEU A 128 -31.73 7.86 -23.07
N LYS A 129 -32.93 7.31 -22.94
CA LYS A 129 -33.86 7.59 -21.83
C LYS A 129 -34.21 6.34 -21.06
N GLN A 130 -34.34 6.48 -19.74
CA GLN A 130 -34.88 5.47 -18.83
C GLN A 130 -34.39 4.04 -19.17
N ASP A 131 -35.27 3.18 -19.68
CA ASP A 131 -35.01 1.76 -19.95
C ASP A 131 -34.11 1.48 -21.16
N GLU A 132 -33.83 2.49 -21.98
CA GLU A 132 -32.85 2.40 -23.06
C GLU A 132 -31.41 2.35 -22.52
N ILE A 133 -31.18 2.87 -21.31
CA ILE A 133 -29.87 2.90 -20.65
C ILE A 133 -29.62 1.55 -19.96
N PRO A 134 -28.52 0.84 -20.27
CA PRO A 134 -28.18 -0.41 -19.59
C PRO A 134 -28.12 -0.24 -18.08
N ILE A 135 -28.63 -1.21 -17.31
CA ILE A 135 -28.63 -1.17 -15.84
C ILE A 135 -27.23 -0.90 -15.28
N GLY A 136 -26.21 -1.51 -15.86
CA GLY A 136 -24.82 -1.29 -15.47
C GLY A 136 -24.35 0.16 -15.69
N ALA A 137 -24.81 0.82 -16.75
CA ALA A 137 -24.51 2.23 -17.01
C ALA A 137 -25.22 3.14 -16.00
N LYS A 138 -26.48 2.83 -15.64
CA LYS A 138 -27.20 3.55 -14.57
C LYS A 138 -26.47 3.44 -13.21
N VAL A 139 -26.02 2.23 -12.86
CA VAL A 139 -25.22 1.98 -11.64
C VAL A 139 -23.91 2.75 -11.66
N LEU A 140 -23.18 2.67 -12.78
CA LEU A 140 -21.90 3.35 -12.94
C LEU A 140 -22.04 4.87 -12.87
N SER A 141 -23.06 5.44 -13.51
CA SER A 141 -23.36 6.87 -13.48
C SER A 141 -23.59 7.39 -12.05
N LEU A 142 -24.35 6.64 -11.24
CA LEU A 142 -24.59 6.98 -9.84
C LEU A 142 -23.29 6.95 -9.02
N ALA A 143 -22.49 5.90 -9.18
CA ALA A 143 -21.23 5.73 -8.45
C ALA A 143 -20.18 6.78 -8.86
N ASP A 144 -20.03 7.03 -10.15
CA ASP A 144 -19.09 8.04 -10.66
C ASP A 144 -19.50 9.45 -10.19
N GLN A 145 -20.77 9.82 -10.32
CA GLN A 145 -21.25 11.12 -9.83
C GLN A 145 -21.02 11.30 -8.32
N TYR A 146 -21.24 10.25 -7.54
CA TYR A 146 -20.99 10.25 -6.10
C TYR A 146 -19.50 10.48 -5.78
N HIS A 147 -18.60 9.69 -6.40
CA HIS A 147 -17.16 9.82 -6.16
C HIS A 147 -16.58 11.12 -6.72
N ALA A 148 -17.10 11.61 -7.84
CA ALA A 148 -16.75 12.90 -8.42
C ALA A 148 -17.07 14.07 -7.47
N LEU A 149 -18.16 13.98 -6.70
CA LEU A 149 -18.56 14.99 -5.71
C LEU A 149 -17.76 14.89 -4.42
N MET A 150 -17.53 13.67 -3.96
CA MET A 150 -16.78 13.33 -2.74
C MET A 150 -15.26 13.45 -2.88
N SER A 151 -14.74 13.59 -4.09
CA SER A 151 -13.31 13.81 -4.36
C SER A 151 -12.99 15.29 -4.55
N ALA A 152 -11.79 15.71 -4.15
CA ALA A 152 -11.26 17.03 -4.47
C ALA A 152 -10.88 17.11 -5.96
N ARG A 153 -11.07 18.28 -6.57
CA ARG A 153 -10.71 18.60 -7.96
C ARG A 153 -9.86 19.90 -7.98
N PRO A 154 -9.10 20.19 -9.05
CA PRO A 154 -8.25 21.39 -9.15
C PRO A 154 -8.95 22.71 -8.74
N HIS A 155 -10.24 22.83 -9.04
CA HIS A 155 -11.06 24.01 -8.82
C HIS A 155 -12.03 23.89 -7.63
N ARG A 156 -12.03 22.78 -6.88
CA ARG A 156 -13.04 22.53 -5.84
C ARG A 156 -12.62 21.49 -4.78
N PRO A 157 -12.78 21.78 -3.47
CA PRO A 157 -12.59 20.76 -2.44
C PRO A 157 -13.66 19.66 -2.48
N ALA A 158 -13.39 18.50 -1.90
CA ALA A 158 -14.37 17.43 -1.71
C ALA A 158 -15.62 17.92 -0.96
N PHE A 159 -16.80 17.44 -1.35
CA PHE A 159 -18.04 17.73 -0.62
C PHE A 159 -18.25 16.77 0.55
N SER A 160 -18.99 17.20 1.58
CA SER A 160 -19.50 16.29 2.62
C SER A 160 -20.55 15.33 2.03
N LEU A 161 -20.85 14.24 2.74
CA LEU A 161 -21.88 13.29 2.30
C LEU A 161 -23.25 13.99 2.16
N GLU A 162 -23.61 14.85 3.11
CA GLU A 162 -24.85 15.61 3.10
C GLU A 162 -24.90 16.53 1.88
N LYS A 163 -23.80 17.23 1.60
CA LYS A 163 -23.72 18.14 0.46
C LYS A 163 -23.74 17.39 -0.87
N THR A 164 -23.09 16.23 -0.93
CA THR A 164 -23.13 15.34 -2.10
C THR A 164 -24.55 14.86 -2.36
N ILE A 165 -25.25 14.37 -1.33
CA ILE A 165 -26.66 13.95 -1.44
C ILE A 165 -27.54 15.12 -1.89
N GLU A 166 -27.37 16.31 -1.30
CA GLU A 166 -28.10 17.51 -1.69
C GLU A 166 -27.91 17.85 -3.18
N LEU A 167 -26.66 17.79 -3.68
CA LEU A 167 -26.35 18.09 -5.07
C LEU A 167 -26.85 17.01 -6.04
N MET A 168 -26.80 15.73 -5.65
CA MET A 168 -27.38 14.65 -6.45
C MET A 168 -28.91 14.76 -6.50
N LEU A 169 -29.57 15.14 -5.40
CA LEU A 169 -31.02 15.38 -5.35
C LEU A 169 -31.46 16.50 -6.30
N ARG A 170 -30.64 17.55 -6.48
CA ARG A 170 -30.91 18.61 -7.47
C ARG A 170 -30.87 18.12 -8.91
N GLN A 171 -30.24 16.99 -9.16
CA GLN A 171 -30.12 16.36 -10.48
C GLN A 171 -30.88 15.04 -10.57
N LYS A 172 -31.84 14.78 -9.66
CA LYS A 172 -32.55 13.51 -9.56
C LYS A 172 -33.20 13.03 -10.87
N GLU A 173 -33.63 13.97 -11.73
CA GLU A 173 -34.27 13.66 -13.02
C GLU A 173 -33.31 12.99 -14.01
N LYS A 174 -31.99 13.15 -13.82
CA LYS A 174 -30.97 12.47 -14.63
C LYS A 174 -30.81 11.00 -14.26
N PHE A 175 -31.31 10.57 -13.11
CA PHE A 175 -31.17 9.20 -12.63
C PHE A 175 -32.49 8.45 -12.71
N ASP A 176 -32.40 7.13 -12.76
CA ASP A 176 -33.55 6.26 -12.57
C ASP A 176 -34.05 6.41 -11.14
N GLY A 177 -35.33 6.79 -10.97
CA GLY A 177 -35.88 7.16 -9.67
C GLY A 177 -35.84 6.04 -8.63
N SER A 178 -36.01 4.79 -9.05
CA SER A 178 -35.96 3.63 -8.14
C SER A 178 -34.52 3.37 -7.71
N LEU A 179 -33.60 3.28 -8.68
CA LEU A 179 -32.19 3.04 -8.39
C LEU A 179 -31.56 4.18 -7.59
N PHE A 180 -31.90 5.43 -7.88
CA PHE A 180 -31.39 6.58 -7.15
C PHE A 180 -31.79 6.52 -5.68
N LYS A 181 -33.05 6.19 -5.37
CA LYS A 181 -33.52 6.01 -3.99
C LYS A 181 -32.77 4.88 -3.28
N GLU A 182 -32.58 3.75 -3.95
CA GLU A 182 -31.82 2.63 -3.38
C GLU A 182 -30.35 2.96 -3.16
N PHE A 183 -29.76 3.73 -4.07
CA PHE A 183 -28.38 4.20 -3.97
C PHE A 183 -28.20 5.18 -2.81
N LEU A 184 -29.12 6.13 -2.62
CA LEU A 184 -29.11 7.03 -1.47
C LEU A 184 -29.20 6.25 -0.14
N ASN A 185 -30.08 5.25 -0.07
CA ASN A 185 -30.15 4.37 1.10
C ASN A 185 -28.87 3.57 1.28
N PHE A 186 -28.28 3.06 0.19
CA PHE A 186 -27.02 2.33 0.22
C PHE A 186 -25.88 3.18 0.78
N ILE A 187 -25.64 4.38 0.25
CA ILE A 187 -24.55 5.26 0.73
C ILE A 187 -24.79 5.75 2.16
N GLN A 188 -26.05 5.99 2.55
CA GLN A 188 -26.39 6.34 3.93
C GLN A 188 -26.24 5.16 4.89
N MET A 189 -26.56 3.94 4.47
CA MET A 189 -26.36 2.74 5.29
C MET A 189 -24.89 2.41 5.42
N THR A 190 -24.08 2.52 4.37
CA THR A 190 -22.62 2.37 4.48
C THR A 190 -22.00 3.48 5.34
N ALA A 191 -22.63 4.66 5.42
CA ALA A 191 -22.25 5.76 6.30
C ALA A 191 -22.83 5.68 7.73
N LYS A 192 -23.92 4.93 7.97
CA LYS A 192 -24.57 4.71 9.28
C LYS A 192 -24.19 3.36 9.92
N ALA A 193 -23.71 2.40 9.14
CA ALA A 193 -23.09 1.16 9.62
C ALA A 193 -21.69 1.42 10.24
N THR A 194 -21.20 2.66 10.15
CA THR A 194 -20.33 3.26 11.17
C THR A 194 -21.21 3.81 12.30
N PRO A 195 -21.18 3.24 13.51
CA PRO A 195 -22.02 3.70 14.60
C PRO A 195 -21.61 5.09 15.08
N ASP A 196 -22.59 5.98 15.06
CA ASP A 196 -22.94 7.04 15.99
C ASP A 196 -21.89 8.09 16.42
N SER A 197 -22.29 9.34 16.21
CA SER A 197 -21.63 10.58 16.57
C SER A 197 -21.71 10.84 18.08
N SER A 198 -20.76 10.30 18.83
CA SER A 198 -20.19 10.97 20.01
C SER A 198 -18.83 10.33 20.32
N LYS A 199 -17.75 11.12 20.17
CA LYS A 199 -16.31 10.76 20.19
C LYS A 199 -15.78 10.41 18.79
N GLU A 200 -15.15 11.38 18.15
CA GLU A 200 -14.44 11.21 16.86
C GLU A 200 -13.39 10.10 16.95
N LYS A 201 -13.70 8.92 16.43
CA LYS A 201 -12.67 8.03 15.88
C LYS A 201 -12.15 8.66 14.58
N LEU A 202 -10.83 8.72 14.42
CA LEU A 202 -10.15 9.14 13.20
C LEU A 202 -10.79 8.47 11.97
N SER A 203 -11.29 9.26 11.00
CA SER A 203 -11.78 8.70 9.74
C SER A 203 -10.63 8.29 8.84
N ARG A 204 -10.79 7.19 8.07
CA ARG A 204 -9.80 6.74 7.07
C ARG A 204 -9.34 7.88 6.15
N ASN A 205 -10.29 8.71 5.71
CA ASN A 205 -10.01 9.86 4.85
C ASN A 205 -9.14 10.92 5.53
N ALA A 206 -9.36 11.20 6.82
CA ALA A 206 -8.51 12.12 7.57
C ALA A 206 -7.07 11.62 7.64
N VAL A 207 -6.88 10.32 7.88
CA VAL A 207 -5.55 9.70 7.95
C VAL A 207 -4.85 9.69 6.60
N LEU A 208 -5.56 9.36 5.51
CA LEU A 208 -5.02 9.39 4.16
C LEU A 208 -4.68 10.82 3.69
N ASN A 209 -5.46 11.82 4.09
CA ASN A 209 -5.14 13.22 3.79
C ASN A 209 -3.82 13.66 4.46
N ILE A 210 -3.53 13.16 5.66
CA ILE A 210 -2.25 13.43 6.33
C ILE A 210 -1.10 12.75 5.61
N ALA A 211 -1.29 11.49 5.18
CA ALA A 211 -0.27 10.84 4.37
C ALA A 211 0.04 11.63 3.09
N LYS A 212 -0.98 12.20 2.42
CA LYS A 212 -0.80 13.10 1.27
C LYS A 212 -0.10 14.42 1.64
N GLU A 213 -0.51 15.04 2.75
CA GLU A 213 0.13 16.27 3.26
C GLU A 213 1.62 16.04 3.51
N ILE A 214 1.97 14.92 4.13
CA ILE A 214 3.37 14.52 4.36
C ILE A 214 4.13 14.41 3.04
N VAL A 215 3.57 13.75 2.02
CA VAL A 215 4.21 13.61 0.71
C VAL A 215 4.44 14.97 0.06
N GLU A 216 3.47 15.87 0.12
CA GLU A 216 3.59 17.23 -0.42
C GLU A 216 4.62 18.06 0.34
N LYS A 217 4.65 17.97 1.66
CA LYS A 217 5.64 18.66 2.49
C LYS A 217 7.06 18.14 2.25
N ILE A 218 7.22 16.84 2.03
CA ILE A 218 8.50 16.25 1.61
C ILE A 218 8.93 16.82 0.25
N ARG A 219 8.01 16.93 -0.70
CA ARG A 219 8.29 17.50 -2.03
C ARG A 219 8.72 18.96 -1.97
N LYS A 220 8.19 19.72 -1.00
CA LYS A 220 8.55 21.12 -0.73
C LYS A 220 9.76 21.29 0.19
N GLU A 221 10.40 20.20 0.62
CA GLU A 221 11.51 20.21 1.58
C GLU A 221 11.14 20.83 2.94
N GLU A 222 9.86 20.76 3.32
CA GLU A 222 9.33 21.27 4.60
C GLU A 222 9.43 20.25 5.74
N ILE A 223 9.67 18.97 5.42
CA ILE A 223 9.87 17.88 6.39
C ILE A 223 11.15 17.12 6.05
N ASP A 224 11.98 16.90 7.07
CA ASP A 224 13.15 16.04 6.96
C ASP A 224 12.76 14.56 6.82
N ILE A 225 13.18 13.95 5.71
CA ILE A 225 13.09 12.50 5.53
C ILE A 225 14.11 11.84 6.47
N PRO A 226 13.76 10.74 7.15
CA PRO A 226 14.73 9.96 7.90
C PRO A 226 15.93 9.60 7.03
N VAL A 227 17.15 9.91 7.48
CA VAL A 227 18.36 9.65 6.72
C VAL A 227 18.82 8.21 6.97
N MET A 228 19.15 7.50 5.90
CA MET A 228 19.77 6.17 6.01
C MET A 228 21.08 6.29 6.81
N PRO A 229 21.27 5.53 7.91
CA PRO A 229 22.50 5.60 8.68
C PRO A 229 23.71 5.34 7.78
N LYS A 230 24.68 6.27 7.75
CA LYS A 230 25.86 6.18 6.88
C LYS A 230 26.60 4.84 7.01
N ILE A 231 26.64 4.29 8.22
CA ILE A 231 27.24 3.00 8.54
C ILE A 231 26.68 1.84 7.69
N PHE A 232 25.43 1.93 7.22
CA PHE A 232 24.85 0.90 6.35
C PHE A 232 25.62 0.82 5.03
N LYS A 233 25.86 1.97 4.41
CA LYS A 233 26.61 2.06 3.17
C LYS A 233 28.08 1.71 3.38
N ASP A 234 28.71 2.27 4.41
CA ASP A 234 30.12 2.02 4.69
C ASP A 234 30.42 0.52 4.92
N VAL A 235 29.53 -0.19 5.63
CA VAL A 235 29.66 -1.64 5.85
C VAL A 235 29.36 -2.42 4.56
N GLN A 236 28.32 -2.05 3.81
CA GLN A 236 27.97 -2.71 2.56
C GLN A 236 29.10 -2.60 1.53
N ASP A 237 29.65 -1.40 1.33
CA ASP A 237 30.74 -1.12 0.39
C ASP A 237 32.00 -1.93 0.72
N ILE A 238 32.29 -2.14 2.01
CA ILE A 238 33.40 -3.01 2.47
C ILE A 238 33.11 -4.47 2.15
N ILE A 239 31.90 -4.97 2.42
CA ILE A 239 31.56 -6.37 2.22
C ILE A 239 31.53 -6.74 0.72
N ASP A 240 31.08 -5.83 -0.13
CA ASP A 240 31.02 -6.03 -1.58
C ASP A 240 32.40 -5.87 -2.26
N SER A 241 33.37 -5.28 -1.56
CA SER A 241 34.71 -5.06 -2.10
C SER A 241 35.55 -6.33 -2.06
N PRO A 242 36.05 -6.82 -3.22
CA PRO A 242 36.86 -8.04 -3.29
C PRO A 242 38.24 -7.88 -2.64
N THR A 243 38.67 -6.65 -2.35
CA THR A 243 39.97 -6.34 -1.75
C THR A 243 39.88 -5.95 -0.28
N ALA A 244 38.68 -5.82 0.27
CA ALA A 244 38.50 -5.39 1.65
C ALA A 244 38.83 -6.52 2.64
N THR A 245 39.32 -6.11 3.80
CA THR A 245 39.73 -7.01 4.90
C THR A 245 38.76 -6.92 6.08
N GLN A 246 38.81 -7.91 6.97
CA GLN A 246 38.08 -7.83 8.24
C GLN A 246 38.51 -6.61 9.08
N ASP A 247 39.78 -6.20 8.99
CA ASP A 247 40.29 -5.01 9.69
C ASP A 247 39.67 -3.71 9.15
N ASP A 248 39.26 -3.65 7.86
CA ASP A 248 38.49 -2.53 7.33
C ASP A 248 37.12 -2.43 7.97
N LEU A 249 36.45 -3.58 8.17
CA LEU A 249 35.17 -3.66 8.84
C LEU A 249 35.27 -3.28 10.32
N VAL A 250 36.34 -3.72 11.02
CA VAL A 250 36.66 -3.28 12.39
C VAL A 250 36.76 -1.75 12.43
N ARG A 251 37.60 -1.16 11.58
CA ARG A 251 37.83 0.30 11.55
C ARG A 251 36.56 1.11 11.32
N VAL A 252 35.63 0.60 10.52
CA VAL A 252 34.36 1.29 10.26
C VAL A 252 33.40 1.17 11.45
N ILE A 253 33.29 -0.01 12.05
CA ILE A 253 32.40 -0.24 13.20
C ILE A 253 32.89 0.50 14.45
N GLU A 254 34.20 0.50 14.71
CA GLU A 254 34.81 1.14 15.89
C GLU A 254 34.69 2.67 15.91
N LYS A 255 34.33 3.29 14.78
CA LYS A 255 33.97 4.72 14.74
C LYS A 255 32.70 5.03 15.52
N ASP A 256 31.80 4.06 15.71
CA ASP A 256 30.59 4.20 16.50
C ASP A 256 30.67 3.31 17.76
N VAL A 257 30.95 3.94 18.89
CA VAL A 257 31.12 3.26 20.19
C VAL A 257 29.87 2.48 20.58
N VAL A 258 28.67 3.00 20.27
CA VAL A 258 27.41 2.35 20.64
C VAL A 258 27.20 1.09 19.81
N ILE A 259 27.46 1.16 18.50
CA ILE A 259 27.39 -0.02 17.62
C ILE A 259 28.44 -1.06 18.05
N SER A 260 29.66 -0.62 18.36
CA SER A 260 30.74 -1.50 18.80
C SER A 260 30.41 -2.27 20.07
N VAL A 261 29.95 -1.58 21.12
CA VAL A 261 29.57 -2.20 22.39
C VAL A 261 28.40 -3.17 22.21
N ARG A 262 27.39 -2.78 21.41
CA ARG A 262 26.21 -3.63 21.16
C ARG A 262 26.54 -4.84 20.28
N LEU A 263 27.44 -4.70 19.32
CA LEU A 263 27.93 -5.83 18.53
C LEU A 263 28.66 -6.86 19.40
N ILE A 264 29.51 -6.40 20.32
CA ILE A 264 30.19 -7.27 21.30
C ILE A 264 29.17 -7.94 22.23
N ALA A 265 28.17 -7.21 22.71
CA ALA A 265 27.09 -7.77 23.52
C ALA A 265 26.31 -8.86 22.75
N SER A 266 25.95 -8.60 21.49
CA SER A 266 25.31 -9.58 20.61
C SER A 266 26.19 -10.81 20.40
N ALA A 267 27.49 -10.66 20.14
CA ALA A 267 28.43 -11.78 19.99
C ALA A 267 28.56 -12.66 21.25
N ASN A 268 28.23 -12.11 22.43
CA ASN A 268 28.21 -12.82 23.70
C ASN A 268 26.81 -13.32 24.12
N SER A 269 25.76 -12.99 23.35
CA SER A 269 24.40 -13.42 23.63
C SER A 269 24.27 -14.94 23.54
N PRO A 270 23.31 -15.57 24.26
CA PRO A 270 23.14 -17.03 24.27
C PRO A 270 23.08 -17.68 22.90
N PHE A 271 22.60 -16.94 21.89
CA PHE A 271 22.49 -17.41 20.51
C PHE A 271 23.83 -17.54 19.78
N TYR A 272 24.77 -16.61 20.00
CA TYR A 272 26.09 -16.60 19.34
C TYR A 272 27.25 -17.02 20.28
N ARG A 273 26.96 -17.26 21.55
CA ARG A 273 27.96 -17.53 22.58
C ARG A 273 28.72 -18.81 22.26
N GLY A 274 30.04 -18.72 22.34
CA GLY A 274 30.97 -19.85 22.30
C GLY A 274 31.75 -19.95 23.62
N ASN A 275 32.83 -20.73 23.61
CA ASN A 275 33.57 -21.08 24.83
C ASN A 275 34.28 -19.90 25.52
N SER A 276 34.51 -18.80 24.81
CA SER A 276 35.20 -17.61 25.33
C SER A 276 34.36 -16.34 25.19
N LEU A 277 34.53 -15.43 26.16
CA LEU A 277 33.93 -14.10 26.18
C LEU A 277 34.66 -13.17 25.20
N ILE A 278 33.89 -12.55 24.31
CA ILE A 278 34.35 -11.58 23.33
C ILE A 278 34.46 -10.20 23.98
N ARG A 279 35.58 -9.49 23.78
CA ARG A 279 35.82 -8.16 24.37
C ARG A 279 36.10 -7.04 23.37
N SER A 280 36.27 -7.37 22.10
CA SER A 280 36.57 -6.40 21.04
C SER A 280 35.76 -6.68 19.77
N VAL A 281 35.60 -5.66 18.92
CA VAL A 281 34.96 -5.82 17.60
C VAL A 281 35.77 -6.79 16.73
N LYS A 282 37.10 -6.72 16.83
CA LYS A 282 38.02 -7.64 16.14
C LYS A 282 37.79 -9.11 16.50
N GLU A 283 37.43 -9.41 17.74
CA GLU A 283 37.05 -10.76 18.17
C GLU A 283 35.61 -11.13 17.80
N ALA A 284 34.71 -10.14 17.76
CA ALA A 284 33.29 -10.35 17.45
C ALA A 284 33.08 -10.77 15.98
N ILE A 285 33.83 -10.17 15.04
CA ILE A 285 33.65 -10.41 13.61
C ILE A 285 33.87 -11.88 13.21
N PRO A 286 34.97 -12.55 13.60
CA PRO A 286 35.16 -13.97 13.29
C PRO A 286 34.13 -14.89 13.97
N ARG A 287 33.63 -14.51 15.16
CA ARG A 287 32.61 -15.30 15.89
C ARG A 287 31.26 -15.27 15.18
N LEU A 288 30.84 -14.09 14.74
CA LEU A 288 29.54 -13.89 14.09
C LEU A 288 29.59 -14.26 12.60
N GLY A 289 30.72 -13.99 11.94
CA GLY A 289 30.84 -14.00 10.49
C GLY A 289 30.43 -12.66 9.87
N VAL A 290 31.03 -12.32 8.73
CA VAL A 290 30.91 -10.99 8.09
C VAL A 290 29.46 -10.62 7.76
N GLN A 291 28.68 -11.56 7.23
CA GLN A 291 27.27 -11.32 6.89
C GLN A 291 26.40 -11.13 8.13
N GLU A 292 26.67 -11.85 9.22
CA GLU A 292 25.93 -11.68 10.47
C GLU A 292 26.29 -10.36 11.16
N VAL A 293 27.55 -9.93 11.08
CA VAL A 293 27.99 -8.62 11.55
C VAL A 293 27.22 -7.52 10.83
N LYS A 294 27.06 -7.60 9.51
CA LYS A 294 26.25 -6.66 8.73
C LYS A 294 24.85 -6.55 9.30
N ASP A 295 24.17 -7.68 9.47
CA ASP A 295 22.77 -7.69 9.95
C ASP A 295 22.64 -7.12 11.37
N VAL A 296 23.55 -7.48 12.28
CA VAL A 296 23.58 -6.94 13.65
C VAL A 296 23.85 -5.43 13.64
N VAL A 297 24.82 -4.96 12.86
CA VAL A 297 25.12 -3.52 12.74
C VAL A 297 23.93 -2.77 12.15
N PHE A 298 23.29 -3.33 11.12
CA PHE A 298 22.11 -2.73 10.48
C PHE A 298 20.95 -2.66 11.46
N ALA A 299 20.73 -3.71 12.26
CA ALA A 299 19.71 -3.70 13.29
C ALA A 299 20.00 -2.62 14.36
N ILE A 300 21.22 -2.54 14.90
CA ILE A 300 21.57 -1.56 15.94
C ILE A 300 21.41 -0.11 15.42
N ALA A 301 21.93 0.17 14.23
CA ALA A 301 21.85 1.51 13.65
C ALA A 301 20.43 1.83 13.17
N GLY A 302 19.69 0.86 12.64
CA GLY A 302 18.29 0.96 12.25
C GLY A 302 17.37 1.30 13.41
N LYS A 303 17.58 0.71 14.60
CA LYS A 303 16.79 1.01 15.81
C LYS A 303 16.75 2.50 16.17
N ARG A 304 17.77 3.28 15.79
CA ARG A 304 17.78 4.75 16.01
C ARG A 304 16.65 5.46 15.26
N LEU A 305 16.23 4.93 14.11
CA LEU A 305 15.09 5.44 13.32
C LEU A 305 13.77 5.23 14.07
N TYR A 306 13.69 4.20 14.92
CA TYR A 306 12.51 3.82 15.70
C TYR A 306 12.48 4.45 17.10
N ARG A 307 13.12 5.62 17.28
CA ARG A 307 13.03 6.42 18.51
C ARG A 307 12.04 7.56 18.35
N ILE A 308 11.26 7.80 19.40
CA ILE A 308 10.32 8.91 19.52
C ILE A 308 10.29 9.42 20.96
N GLU A 309 10.12 10.72 21.16
CA GLU A 309 10.03 11.35 22.48
C GLU A 309 8.61 11.27 23.06
N ASN A 310 7.60 11.13 22.20
CA ASN A 310 6.19 11.04 22.61
C ASN A 310 5.89 9.72 23.35
N ASP A 311 5.56 9.81 24.64
CA ASP A 311 5.33 8.66 25.51
C ASP A 311 4.14 7.77 25.07
N MET A 312 3.09 8.37 24.48
CA MET A 312 1.93 7.62 23.98
C MET A 312 2.30 6.67 22.84
N LEU A 313 3.20 7.11 21.96
CA LEU A 313 3.64 6.35 20.79
C LEU A 313 4.85 5.45 21.06
N LYS A 314 5.55 5.65 22.17
CA LYS A 314 6.78 4.92 22.52
C LYS A 314 6.60 3.39 22.50
N MET A 315 5.50 2.88 23.06
CA MET A 315 5.19 1.45 23.03
C MET A 315 4.88 0.95 21.61
N LEU A 316 4.23 1.78 20.78
CA LEU A 316 3.95 1.43 19.38
C LEU A 316 5.24 1.36 18.57
N PHE A 317 6.15 2.33 18.72
CA PHE A 317 7.45 2.32 18.05
C PHE A 317 8.28 1.08 18.42
N GLU A 318 8.29 0.69 19.69
CA GLU A 318 8.97 -0.54 20.11
C GLU A 318 8.34 -1.79 19.48
N LYS A 319 7.00 -1.85 19.38
CA LYS A 319 6.31 -2.93 18.67
C LYS A 319 6.66 -2.97 17.18
N ILE A 320 6.65 -1.82 16.50
CA ILE A 320 6.99 -1.74 15.07
C ILE A 320 8.45 -2.15 14.85
N TRP A 321 9.37 -1.75 15.75
CA TRP A 321 10.76 -2.17 15.70
C TRP A 321 10.90 -3.69 15.85
N GLN A 322 10.28 -4.28 16.88
CA GLN A 322 10.34 -5.72 17.13
C GLN A 322 9.72 -6.51 15.97
N HIS A 323 8.61 -6.02 15.42
CA HIS A 323 7.99 -6.58 14.22
C HIS A 323 8.92 -6.54 13.00
N SER A 324 9.52 -5.37 12.72
CA SER A 324 10.45 -5.19 11.59
C SER A 324 11.66 -6.12 11.71
N LEU A 325 12.21 -6.26 12.92
CA LEU A 325 13.33 -7.15 13.19
C LEU A 325 12.94 -8.64 13.06
N ALA A 326 11.78 -9.04 13.59
CA ALA A 326 11.27 -10.40 13.43
C ALA A 326 11.04 -10.74 11.95
N CYS A 327 10.41 -9.82 11.20
CA CYS A 327 10.18 -9.94 9.77
C CYS A 327 11.51 -10.07 8.99
N ALA A 328 12.54 -9.28 9.34
CA ALA A 328 13.88 -9.39 8.77
C ALA A 328 14.50 -10.78 8.94
N TYR A 329 14.46 -11.34 10.15
CA TYR A 329 14.96 -12.69 10.42
C TYR A 329 14.12 -13.77 9.74
N CYS A 330 12.78 -13.64 9.75
CA CYS A 330 11.89 -14.54 9.01
C CYS A 330 12.26 -14.57 7.52
N ALA A 331 12.41 -13.41 6.88
CA ALA A 331 12.73 -13.30 5.46
C ALA A 331 14.11 -13.90 5.13
N LYS A 332 15.13 -13.60 5.95
CA LYS A 332 16.49 -14.15 5.81
C LYS A 332 16.51 -15.68 5.94
N ILE A 333 15.90 -16.21 7.00
CA ILE A 333 15.93 -17.63 7.30
C ILE A 333 15.10 -18.41 6.28
N LEU A 334 13.96 -17.89 5.84
CA LEU A 334 13.19 -18.47 4.73
C LEU A 334 14.04 -18.52 3.46
N ALA A 335 14.70 -17.41 3.09
CA ALA A 335 15.51 -17.35 1.87
C ALA A 335 16.67 -18.35 1.93
N LYS A 336 17.30 -18.49 3.11
CA LYS A 336 18.37 -19.46 3.35
C LYS A 336 17.89 -20.90 3.24
N LYS A 337 16.77 -21.26 3.89
CA LYS A 337 16.22 -22.63 3.84
C LYS A 337 15.64 -23.00 2.47
N LEU A 338 15.26 -22.00 1.67
CA LEU A 338 14.87 -22.17 0.26
C LEU A 338 16.07 -22.14 -0.71
N GLU A 339 17.30 -22.05 -0.21
CA GLU A 339 18.55 -22.03 -0.98
C GLU A 339 18.63 -20.87 -2.00
N TRP A 340 18.08 -19.71 -1.64
CA TRP A 340 18.13 -18.54 -2.51
C TRP A 340 19.44 -17.75 -2.32
N LYS A 341 19.86 -17.07 -3.39
CA LYS A 341 21.06 -16.24 -3.39
C LYS A 341 20.87 -15.01 -2.50
N ASN A 342 21.93 -14.64 -1.77
CA ASN A 342 22.04 -13.43 -0.95
C ASN A 342 20.89 -13.28 0.07
N PRO A 343 20.72 -14.23 1.02
CA PRO A 343 19.68 -14.16 2.07
C PRO A 343 19.70 -12.84 2.87
N GLU A 344 20.86 -12.18 2.98
CA GLU A 344 21.08 -10.91 3.67
C GLU A 344 20.35 -9.73 3.02
N ASN A 345 20.09 -9.80 1.71
CA ASN A 345 19.26 -8.79 1.05
C ASN A 345 17.82 -8.84 1.56
N TYR A 346 17.30 -10.04 1.84
CA TYR A 346 15.96 -10.22 2.38
C TYR A 346 15.87 -9.78 3.84
N PHE A 347 16.96 -9.91 4.61
CA PHE A 347 17.07 -9.29 5.94
C PHE A 347 16.88 -7.78 5.86
N THR A 348 17.62 -7.12 4.96
CA THR A 348 17.57 -5.66 4.80
C THR A 348 16.19 -5.20 4.33
N ILE A 349 15.55 -5.95 3.42
CA ILE A 349 14.17 -5.72 2.96
C ILE A 349 13.19 -5.80 4.13
N GLY A 350 13.22 -6.90 4.90
CA GLY A 350 12.34 -7.08 6.06
C GLY A 350 12.57 -6.04 7.16
N LEU A 351 13.81 -5.62 7.38
CA LEU A 351 14.11 -4.60 8.38
C LEU A 351 13.55 -3.22 7.99
N SER A 352 13.49 -2.93 6.69
CA SER A 352 13.11 -1.62 6.15
C SER A 352 11.64 -1.51 5.76
N HIS A 353 10.89 -2.61 5.77
CA HIS A 353 9.55 -2.67 5.17
C HIS A 353 8.52 -1.75 5.84
N ASP A 354 8.75 -1.39 7.10
CA ASP A 354 7.85 -0.61 7.95
C ASP A 354 8.31 0.84 8.16
N ILE A 355 9.30 1.31 7.40
CA ILE A 355 9.85 2.66 7.56
C ILE A 355 8.81 3.77 7.30
N GLY A 356 7.81 3.51 6.47
CA GLY A 356 6.68 4.40 6.24
C GLY A 356 5.85 4.64 7.49
N LYS A 357 5.62 3.60 8.32
CA LYS A 357 4.93 3.72 9.62
C LYS A 357 5.69 4.66 10.56
N VAL A 358 7.02 4.50 10.61
CA VAL A 358 7.91 5.31 11.46
C VAL A 358 7.79 6.80 11.11
N MET A 359 7.85 7.11 9.82
CA MET A 359 7.80 8.50 9.38
C MET A 359 6.43 9.12 9.60
N PHE A 360 5.35 8.40 9.28
CA PHE A 360 3.99 8.86 9.56
C PHE A 360 3.82 9.22 11.03
N LEU A 361 4.19 8.32 11.94
CA LEU A 361 3.99 8.52 13.36
C LEU A 361 4.86 9.65 13.93
N ARG A 362 6.10 9.81 13.42
CA ARG A 362 6.95 10.96 13.77
C ARG A 362 6.29 12.27 13.38
N PHE A 363 5.81 12.36 12.15
CA PHE A 363 5.14 13.56 11.67
C PHE A 363 3.91 13.87 12.55
N VAL A 364 3.02 12.89 12.68
CA VAL A 364 1.81 13.00 13.49
C VAL A 364 2.12 13.49 14.91
N SER A 365 3.16 12.98 15.56
CA SER A 365 3.53 13.36 16.93
C SER A 365 3.91 14.84 17.10
N THR A 366 4.26 15.52 16.01
CA THR A 366 4.66 16.94 16.00
C THR A 366 3.55 17.87 15.51
N THR A 367 2.38 17.33 15.16
CA THR A 367 1.27 18.11 14.61
C THR A 367 0.07 18.15 15.56
N GLU A 368 -0.84 19.09 15.33
CA GLU A 368 -2.13 19.17 16.04
C GLU A 368 -2.99 17.91 15.87
N PHE A 369 -2.71 17.09 14.85
CA PHE A 369 -3.39 15.80 14.66
C PHE A 369 -3.20 14.85 15.85
N MET A 370 -2.06 14.94 16.56
CA MET A 370 -1.83 14.15 17.76
C MET A 370 -2.92 14.37 18.82
N GLN A 371 -3.51 15.56 18.89
CA GLN A 371 -4.58 15.89 19.84
C GLN A 371 -5.90 15.16 19.51
N LYS A 372 -6.06 14.70 18.26
CA LYS A 372 -7.22 13.93 17.80
C LYS A 372 -7.08 12.44 18.09
N ILE A 373 -5.88 11.98 18.41
CA ILE A 373 -5.58 10.57 18.71
C ILE A 373 -5.79 10.36 20.20
N GLN A 374 -6.91 9.71 20.56
CA GLN A 374 -7.21 9.35 21.94
C GLN A 374 -6.56 8.03 22.32
N ASN A 375 -6.58 7.05 21.42
CA ASN A 375 -5.95 5.75 21.60
C ASN A 375 -5.08 5.37 20.40
N VAL A 376 -3.96 4.69 20.69
CA VAL A 376 -3.05 4.17 19.66
C VAL A 376 -3.76 3.23 18.68
N SER A 377 -4.78 2.48 19.14
CA SER A 377 -5.63 1.61 18.33
C SER A 377 -6.37 2.34 17.20
N ASP A 378 -6.62 3.65 17.36
CA ASP A 378 -7.34 4.45 16.35
C ASP A 378 -6.49 4.69 15.10
N ILE A 379 -5.16 4.52 15.19
CA ILE A 379 -4.23 4.69 14.07
C ILE A 379 -3.80 3.34 13.48
N ILE A 380 -3.71 2.29 14.31
CA ILE A 380 -3.14 0.99 13.90
C ILE A 380 -3.79 0.45 12.62
N GLY A 381 -5.12 0.51 12.51
CA GLY A 381 -5.86 0.02 11.34
C GLY A 381 -5.57 0.76 10.02
N TYR A 382 -4.88 1.90 10.08
CA TYR A 382 -4.49 2.69 8.91
C TYR A 382 -2.99 2.63 8.62
N LEU A 383 -2.16 2.14 9.56
CA LEU A 383 -0.71 2.14 9.42
C LEU A 383 -0.24 1.32 8.22
N GLU A 384 -0.90 0.21 7.91
CA GLU A 384 -0.53 -0.64 6.77
C GLU A 384 -0.68 0.09 5.43
N GLU A 385 -1.83 0.75 5.22
CA GLU A 385 -2.12 1.50 3.98
C GLU A 385 -1.17 2.70 3.81
N ILE A 386 -0.89 3.41 4.91
CA ILE A 386 0.05 4.54 4.92
C ILE A 386 1.48 4.07 4.67
N ASN A 387 1.86 2.94 5.26
CA ASN A 387 3.21 2.41 5.17
C ASN A 387 3.63 2.20 3.73
N ILE A 388 2.77 1.59 2.91
CA ILE A 388 3.07 1.32 1.50
C ILE A 388 3.38 2.63 0.75
N THR A 389 2.54 3.64 0.95
CA THR A 389 2.67 4.95 0.28
C THR A 389 3.96 5.66 0.68
N LEU A 390 4.21 5.78 1.99
CA LEU A 390 5.35 6.55 2.50
C LEU A 390 6.68 5.81 2.36
N SER A 391 6.71 4.48 2.53
CA SER A 391 7.91 3.68 2.29
C SER A 391 8.40 3.86 0.85
N GLY A 392 7.52 3.89 -0.15
CA GLY A 392 7.89 4.14 -1.54
C GLY A 392 8.65 5.47 -1.74
N VAL A 393 8.26 6.53 -1.02
CA VAL A 393 8.92 7.84 -1.07
C VAL A 393 10.28 7.80 -0.39
N ILE A 394 10.36 7.24 0.82
CA ILE A 394 11.60 7.18 1.62
C ILE A 394 12.66 6.33 0.91
N LEU A 395 12.29 5.15 0.42
CA LEU A 395 13.23 4.22 -0.20
C LEU A 395 13.80 4.77 -1.52
N ARG A 396 13.01 5.56 -2.27
CA ARG A 396 13.52 6.31 -3.44
C ARG A 396 14.53 7.38 -3.04
N HIS A 397 14.26 8.11 -1.95
CA HIS A 397 15.19 9.11 -1.43
C HIS A 397 16.52 8.47 -0.98
N TRP A 398 16.46 7.26 -0.40
CA TRP A 398 17.64 6.47 -0.04
C TRP A 398 18.37 5.84 -1.23
N ARG A 399 17.86 6.03 -2.46
CA ARG A 399 18.44 5.51 -3.71
C ARG A 399 18.63 3.98 -3.71
N LEU A 400 17.71 3.26 -3.06
CA LEU A 400 17.71 1.80 -3.07
C LEU A 400 17.27 1.26 -4.45
N SER A 401 17.61 0.00 -4.73
CA SER A 401 17.32 -0.61 -6.03
C SER A 401 15.82 -0.71 -6.29
N ARG A 402 15.41 -0.71 -7.57
CA ARG A 402 14.01 -0.85 -7.97
C ARG A 402 13.38 -2.13 -7.41
N ASP A 403 14.16 -3.23 -7.36
CA ASP A 403 13.70 -4.51 -6.82
C ASP A 403 13.41 -4.44 -5.32
N PHE A 404 14.24 -3.69 -4.58
CA PHE A 404 14.04 -3.45 -3.14
C PHE A 404 12.77 -2.63 -2.88
N ILE A 405 12.60 -1.54 -3.64
CA ILE A 405 11.41 -0.69 -3.55
C ILE A 405 10.16 -1.51 -3.88
N ARG A 406 10.22 -2.29 -4.97
CA ARG A 406 9.11 -3.15 -5.41
C ARG A 406 8.76 -4.21 -4.36
N ALA A 407 9.74 -4.80 -3.69
CA ALA A 407 9.50 -5.77 -2.63
C ALA A 407 8.58 -5.19 -1.55
N ILE A 408 8.90 -3.98 -1.07
CA ILE A 408 8.19 -3.33 0.04
C ILE A 408 6.86 -2.71 -0.42
N THR A 409 6.81 -2.07 -1.59
CA THR A 409 5.57 -1.39 -2.03
C THR A 409 4.49 -2.34 -2.52
N PHE A 410 4.83 -3.58 -2.87
CA PHE A 410 3.87 -4.59 -3.35
C PHE A 410 3.65 -5.76 -2.38
N GLN A 411 4.14 -5.66 -1.13
CA GLN A 411 4.09 -6.74 -0.14
C GLN A 411 2.66 -7.16 0.27
N GLU A 412 1.67 -6.29 0.12
CA GLU A 412 0.24 -6.57 0.43
C GLU A 412 -0.64 -6.58 -0.85
N GLY A 413 -0.05 -6.83 -2.03
CA GLY A 413 -0.79 -6.81 -3.29
C GLY A 413 -2.00 -7.75 -3.31
N ALA A 414 -3.13 -7.28 -3.84
CA ALA A 414 -4.41 -8.02 -3.86
C ALA A 414 -4.36 -9.40 -4.56
N THR A 415 -3.34 -9.68 -5.36
CA THR A 415 -3.10 -11.00 -5.97
C THR A 415 -1.61 -11.26 -6.18
N PHE A 416 -1.11 -12.40 -5.69
CA PHE A 416 0.17 -12.96 -6.09
C PHE A 416 -0.01 -13.97 -7.22
N ASP A 417 1.00 -14.09 -8.07
CA ASP A 417 1.08 -15.02 -9.19
C ASP A 417 2.51 -15.54 -9.41
N LYS A 418 2.71 -16.39 -10.42
CA LYS A 418 4.02 -16.98 -10.77
C LYS A 418 5.07 -15.97 -11.24
N PHE A 419 4.68 -14.75 -11.62
CA PHE A 419 5.57 -13.68 -12.08
C PHE A 419 5.90 -12.68 -10.96
N THR A 420 5.21 -12.80 -9.83
CA THR A 420 5.47 -11.98 -8.65
C THR A 420 6.89 -12.26 -8.17
N SER A 421 7.64 -11.18 -7.91
CA SER A 421 9.03 -11.29 -7.46
C SER A 421 9.11 -12.12 -6.18
N LYS A 422 10.10 -13.01 -6.13
CA LYS A 422 10.46 -13.80 -4.95
C LYS A 422 10.60 -12.93 -3.69
N ALA A 423 11.15 -11.71 -3.84
CA ALA A 423 11.31 -10.75 -2.76
C ALA A 423 9.99 -10.21 -2.21
N VAL A 424 8.98 -10.03 -3.06
CA VAL A 424 7.62 -9.63 -2.63
C VAL A 424 6.96 -10.78 -1.86
N LEU A 425 7.01 -11.99 -2.44
CA LEU A 425 6.36 -13.17 -1.86
C LEU A 425 6.94 -13.52 -0.49
N ILE A 426 8.26 -13.52 -0.37
CA ILE A 426 8.91 -13.89 0.88
C ILE A 426 8.74 -12.83 1.96
N LEU A 427 8.73 -11.54 1.59
CA LEU A 427 8.43 -10.46 2.52
C LEU A 427 7.00 -10.58 3.04
N HIS A 428 6.04 -10.87 2.16
CA HIS A 428 4.65 -11.10 2.57
C HIS A 428 4.50 -12.26 3.56
N VAL A 429 5.15 -13.40 3.27
CA VAL A 429 5.14 -14.55 4.19
C VAL A 429 5.86 -14.23 5.49
N ALA A 430 6.99 -13.52 5.44
CA ALA A 430 7.75 -13.14 6.62
C ALA A 430 6.97 -12.16 7.52
N ASN A 431 6.26 -11.19 6.94
CA ASN A 431 5.39 -10.25 7.63
C ASN A 431 4.32 -10.98 8.46
N HIS A 432 3.55 -11.85 7.81
CA HIS A 432 2.51 -12.63 8.49
C HIS A 432 3.06 -13.70 9.42
N LEU A 433 4.23 -14.27 9.14
CA LEU A 433 4.90 -15.19 10.06
C LEU A 433 5.29 -14.46 11.34
N ALA A 434 5.85 -13.24 11.25
CA ALA A 434 6.19 -12.39 12.39
C ALA A 434 4.96 -12.11 13.27
N ASP A 435 3.79 -11.84 12.66
CA ASP A 435 2.53 -11.70 13.39
C ASP A 435 2.18 -12.98 14.18
N ASN A 436 2.22 -14.13 13.50
CA ASN A 436 1.85 -15.43 14.07
C ASN A 436 2.78 -15.89 15.21
N ILE A 437 4.04 -15.44 15.22
CA ILE A 437 4.98 -15.75 16.31
C ILE A 437 4.92 -14.76 17.48
N GLY A 438 3.98 -13.81 17.45
CA GLY A 438 3.70 -12.90 18.56
C GLY A 438 4.34 -11.52 18.46
N TYR A 439 4.89 -11.16 17.29
CA TYR A 439 5.47 -9.83 17.03
C TYR A 439 4.55 -8.96 16.15
N GLY A 440 3.24 -9.20 16.15
CA GLY A 440 2.30 -8.43 15.32
C GLY A 440 1.96 -7.03 15.85
N ILE A 441 1.60 -6.12 14.94
CA ILE A 441 1.23 -4.74 15.25
C ILE A 441 -0.30 -4.62 15.30
N GLY A 442 -0.90 -5.22 16.33
CA GLY A 442 -2.30 -4.99 16.73
C GLY A 442 -3.40 -5.61 15.86
N ASN A 443 -3.09 -6.19 14.71
CA ASN A 443 -4.04 -6.98 13.89
C ASN A 443 -4.01 -8.46 14.29
N ASP A 444 -5.16 -9.14 14.15
CA ASP A 444 -5.24 -10.59 14.36
C ASP A 444 -4.41 -11.32 13.30
N PRO A 445 -3.54 -12.28 13.69
CA PRO A 445 -2.70 -12.99 12.73
C PRO A 445 -3.55 -13.76 11.71
N LYS A 446 -3.26 -13.58 10.42
CA LYS A 446 -3.86 -14.39 9.36
C LYS A 446 -3.34 -15.83 9.45
N GLU A 447 -4.19 -16.78 9.08
CA GLU A 447 -3.78 -18.19 8.97
C GLU A 447 -2.74 -18.35 7.86
N LEU A 448 -1.51 -18.78 8.20
CA LEU A 448 -0.39 -18.82 7.26
C LEU A 448 -0.64 -19.71 6.04
N THR A 449 -1.34 -20.83 6.22
CA THR A 449 -1.71 -21.79 5.17
C THR A 449 -2.65 -21.20 4.13
N SER A 450 -3.41 -20.15 4.49
CA SER A 450 -4.34 -19.45 3.59
C SER A 450 -3.65 -18.43 2.67
N LEU A 451 -2.38 -18.11 2.94
CA LEU A 451 -1.66 -17.09 2.19
C LEU A 451 -1.34 -17.57 0.76
N LYS A 452 -1.76 -16.79 -0.23
CA LYS A 452 -1.54 -17.09 -1.66
C LYS A 452 -0.06 -17.22 -2.04
N ALA A 453 0.85 -16.64 -1.24
CA ALA A 453 2.29 -16.75 -1.46
C ALA A 453 2.85 -18.15 -1.15
N ILE A 454 2.24 -18.91 -0.24
CA ILE A 454 2.70 -20.24 0.17
C ILE A 454 2.80 -21.23 -1.00
N PRO A 455 1.75 -21.44 -1.82
CA PRO A 455 1.83 -22.36 -2.95
C PRO A 455 2.82 -21.87 -4.03
N LEU A 456 3.00 -20.56 -4.19
CA LEU A 456 3.94 -19.98 -5.17
C LEU A 456 5.41 -20.14 -4.74
N LEU A 457 5.66 -20.20 -3.43
CA LEU A 457 6.98 -20.41 -2.87
C LEU A 457 7.29 -21.89 -2.60
N HIS A 458 6.32 -22.79 -2.81
CA HIS A 458 6.41 -24.20 -2.47
C HIS A 458 6.81 -24.44 -1.00
N ILE A 459 6.30 -23.60 -0.10
CA ILE A 459 6.58 -23.69 1.34
C ILE A 459 5.58 -24.63 1.99
N GLY A 460 6.08 -25.59 2.78
CA GLY A 460 5.24 -26.45 3.63
C GLY A 460 5.01 -25.86 5.02
N PRO A 461 3.96 -26.31 5.75
CA PRO A 461 3.67 -25.85 7.11
C PRO A 461 4.81 -26.15 8.09
N GLU A 462 5.54 -27.25 7.90
CA GLU A 462 6.66 -27.62 8.76
C GLU A 462 7.83 -26.63 8.65
N LEU A 463 8.13 -26.14 7.44
CA LEU A 463 9.15 -25.13 7.23
C LEU A 463 8.79 -23.82 7.95
N LEU A 464 7.53 -23.39 7.88
CA LEU A 464 7.04 -22.20 8.58
C LEU A 464 7.18 -22.35 10.09
N ARG A 465 6.84 -23.52 10.64
CA ARG A 465 6.98 -23.83 12.07
C ARG A 465 8.43 -23.76 12.51
N THR A 466 9.35 -24.44 11.79
CA THR A 466 10.78 -24.42 12.11
C THR A 466 11.36 -23.00 12.04
N VAL A 467 11.02 -22.23 11.00
CA VAL A 467 11.47 -20.83 10.89
C VAL A 467 10.93 -20.01 12.05
N GLY A 468 9.65 -20.15 12.38
CA GLY A 468 9.03 -19.42 13.48
C GLY A 468 9.68 -19.70 14.84
N GLU A 469 10.01 -20.96 15.12
CA GLU A 469 10.74 -21.35 16.34
C GLU A 469 12.16 -20.76 16.37
N GLU A 470 12.90 -20.85 15.26
CA GLU A 470 14.25 -20.29 15.13
C GLU A 470 14.25 -18.77 15.35
N VAL A 471 13.30 -18.06 14.74
CA VAL A 471 13.15 -16.60 14.90
C VAL A 471 12.75 -16.22 16.32
N LYS A 472 11.87 -16.98 16.99
CA LYS A 472 11.55 -16.73 18.41
C LYS A 472 12.80 -16.83 19.28
N THR A 473 13.64 -17.85 19.08
CA THR A 473 14.90 -18.01 19.84
C THR A 473 15.87 -16.86 19.58
N VAL A 474 16.01 -16.43 18.32
CA VAL A 474 16.81 -15.26 17.94
C VAL A 474 16.25 -14.03 18.66
N MET A 475 14.98 -13.70 18.46
CA MET A 475 14.37 -12.50 19.04
C MET A 475 14.48 -12.45 20.57
N GLN A 476 14.28 -13.56 21.28
CA GLN A 476 14.48 -13.64 22.74
C GLN A 476 15.93 -13.37 23.17
N SER A 477 16.89 -13.75 22.34
CA SER A 477 18.32 -13.62 22.63
C SER A 477 18.90 -12.26 22.25
N VAL A 478 18.42 -11.66 21.15
CA VAL A 478 19.05 -10.47 20.57
C VAL A 478 18.23 -9.19 20.77
N ALA A 479 16.91 -9.25 20.98
CA ALA A 479 16.08 -8.04 21.12
C ALA A 479 16.51 -7.11 22.27
N ASN A 480 17.02 -7.68 23.38
CA ASN A 480 17.53 -6.92 24.53
C ASN A 480 18.89 -6.25 24.26
N ASN A 481 19.63 -6.71 23.26
CA ASN A 481 20.96 -6.20 22.91
C ASN A 481 20.91 -5.09 21.85
N PHE A 482 19.78 -4.96 21.14
CA PHE A 482 19.58 -3.96 20.09
C PHE A 482 19.24 -2.57 20.63
#